data_AF-A0A7V1TW14-F1
#
_entry.id   AF-A0A7V1TW14-F1
#
_cell.length_a   1.000
_cell.length_b   1.000
_cell.length_c   1.000
_cell.angle_alpha   90.00
_cell.angle_beta   90.00
_cell.angle_gamma   90.00
#
_symmetry.space_group_name_H-M   'P 1'
#
loop_
_entity.id
_entity.type
_entity.pdbx_description
1 polymer ?
#
loop_
_entity_poly.entity_id
_entity_poly.type
_entity_poly.pdbx_seq_one_letter_code
_entity_poly.pdbx_strand_id
1 'polypeptide(L)'
;MSINDLSTLNALLNFTSFILLLLGFRQIKKGNREKHKQFMLSATICSSLFLISYLIYHFNVGSVKFQGEGWSRPVYFTILISHTILAMALAPMAIITLYRGLTGKFELHKKISKKTFYVWCYVSITGVLVYFMLYHIFG
;
A
#
# COMPACT_ATOMS: atom_id res chain seq x y z
N MET A 1 -20.31 8.36 10.69
CA MET A 1 -18.87 8.23 10.41
C MET A 1 -18.33 9.63 10.22
N SER A 2 -17.46 10.07 11.13
CA SER A 2 -16.71 11.30 10.95
C SER A 2 -15.66 11.09 9.86
N ILE A 3 -15.32 12.14 9.13
CA ILE A 3 -14.28 12.11 8.09
C ILE A 3 -12.93 11.59 8.64
N ASN A 4 -12.65 11.85 9.93
CA ASN A 4 -11.46 11.34 10.60
C ASN A 4 -11.45 9.80 10.73
N ASP A 5 -12.60 9.14 10.81
CA ASP A 5 -12.70 7.67 10.94
C ASP A 5 -12.18 6.96 9.67
N LEU A 6 -12.43 7.55 8.49
CA LEU A 6 -11.94 7.02 7.21
C LEU A 6 -10.41 7.10 7.11
N SER A 7 -9.81 8.14 7.69
CA SER A 7 -8.36 8.35 7.66
C SER A 7 -7.63 7.30 8.53
N THR A 8 -8.16 7.01 9.72
CA THR A 8 -7.67 5.93 10.60
C THR A 8 -7.89 4.56 9.97
N LEU A 9 -9.05 4.33 9.34
CA LEU A 9 -9.34 3.10 8.61
C LEU A 9 -8.34 2.89 7.46
N ASN A 10 -8.00 3.95 6.72
CA ASN A 10 -7.01 3.90 5.65
C ASN A 10 -5.63 3.49 6.19
N ALA A 11 -5.18 4.09 7.29
CA ALA A 11 -3.91 3.74 7.92
C ALA A 11 -3.89 2.28 8.38
N LEU A 12 -4.97 1.81 9.02
CA LEU A 12 -5.10 0.43 9.49
C LEU A 12 -5.13 -0.59 8.35
N LEU A 13 -5.87 -0.31 7.27
CA LEU A 13 -5.91 -1.18 6.09
C LEU A 13 -4.53 -1.27 5.44
N ASN A 14 -3.83 -0.15 5.28
CA ASN A 14 -2.52 -0.17 4.64
C ASN A 14 -1.47 -0.88 5.51
N PHE A 15 -1.49 -0.65 6.83
CA PHE A 15 -0.65 -1.38 7.78
C PHE A 15 -0.96 -2.88 7.79
N THR A 16 -2.25 -3.25 7.76
CA THR A 16 -2.68 -4.65 7.69
C THR A 16 -2.18 -5.31 6.40
N SER A 17 -2.30 -4.62 5.27
CA SER A 17 -1.77 -5.09 3.99
C SER A 17 -0.25 -5.32 4.06
N PHE A 18 0.50 -4.40 4.69
CA PHE A 18 1.94 -4.56 4.91
C PHE A 18 2.28 -5.81 5.73
N ILE A 19 1.57 -6.06 6.84
CA ILE A 19 1.78 -7.26 7.66
C ILE A 19 1.46 -8.54 6.87
N LEU A 20 0.37 -8.55 6.11
CA LEU A 20 0.01 -9.69 5.26
C LEU A 20 1.07 -9.97 4.18
N LEU A 21 1.69 -8.94 3.61
CA LEU A 21 2.81 -9.09 2.67
C LEU A 21 4.01 -9.75 3.32
N LEU A 22 4.41 -9.31 4.51
CA LEU A 22 5.52 -9.92 5.26
C LEU A 22 5.23 -11.37 5.63
N LEU A 23 4.01 -11.67 6.07
CA LEU A 23 3.59 -13.03 6.38
C LEU A 23 3.59 -13.92 5.13
N GLY A 24 3.06 -13.43 4.00
CA GLY A 24 3.09 -14.14 2.73
C GLY A 24 4.50 -14.39 2.21
N PHE A 25 5.42 -13.43 2.37
CA PHE A 25 6.83 -13.60 2.04
C PHE A 25 7.50 -14.66 2.93
N ARG A 26 7.18 -14.67 4.22
CA ARG A 26 7.68 -15.70 5.15
C ARG A 26 7.17 -17.09 4.76
N GLN A 27 5.92 -17.22 4.33
CA GLN A 27 5.37 -18.52 3.94
C GLN A 27 5.95 -19.06 2.63
N ILE A 28 6.22 -18.22 1.63
CA ILE A 28 6.87 -18.69 0.41
C ILE A 28 8.32 -19.12 0.67
N LYS A 29 9.04 -18.43 1.58
CA LYS A 29 10.36 -18.88 2.05
C LYS A 29 10.33 -20.25 2.74
N LYS A 30 9.21 -20.61 3.38
CA LYS A 30 8.97 -21.92 3.99
C LYS A 30 8.46 -22.98 2.99
N GLY A 31 8.29 -22.62 1.71
CA GLY A 31 7.71 -23.51 0.70
C GLY A 31 6.18 -23.64 0.75
N ASN A 32 5.50 -22.96 1.69
CA ASN A 32 4.05 -23.05 1.88
C ASN A 32 3.29 -22.18 0.85
N ARG A 33 3.13 -22.70 -0.37
CA ARG A 33 2.50 -21.98 -1.49
C ARG A 33 1.04 -21.60 -1.23
N GLU A 34 0.26 -22.50 -0.61
CA GLU A 34 -1.16 -22.22 -0.35
C GLU A 34 -1.35 -21.08 0.64
N LYS A 35 -0.62 -21.12 1.77
CA LYS A 35 -0.65 -20.02 2.74
C LYS A 35 -0.12 -18.71 2.14
N HIS A 36 0.94 -18.78 1.31
CA HIS A 36 1.41 -17.59 0.57
C HIS A 36 0.30 -16.98 -0.28
N LYS A 37 -0.39 -17.79 -1.09
CA LYS A 37 -1.52 -17.34 -1.92
C LYS A 37 -2.62 -16.68 -1.10
N GLN A 38 -3.03 -17.31 0.01
CA GLN A 38 -4.03 -16.76 0.92
C GLN A 38 -3.62 -15.37 1.43
N PHE A 39 -2.39 -15.24 1.94
CA PHE A 39 -1.88 -13.94 2.42
C PHE A 39 -1.81 -12.88 1.31
N MET A 40 -1.38 -13.24 0.10
CA MET A 40 -1.33 -12.29 -1.03
C MET A 40 -2.71 -11.82 -1.47
N LEU A 41 -3.71 -12.73 -1.51
CA LEU A 41 -5.09 -12.37 -1.81
C LEU A 41 -5.68 -11.45 -0.74
N SER A 42 -5.50 -11.78 0.54
CA SER A 42 -5.94 -10.91 1.64
C SER A 42 -5.26 -9.55 1.62
N ALA A 43 -3.94 -9.49 1.33
CA ALA A 43 -3.22 -8.23 1.19
C ALA A 43 -3.77 -7.38 0.05
N THR A 44 -4.12 -8.01 -1.08
CA THR A 44 -4.73 -7.37 -2.24
C THR A 44 -6.10 -6.78 -1.89
N ILE A 45 -6.98 -7.57 -1.26
CA ILE A 45 -8.30 -7.09 -0.84
C ILE A 45 -8.16 -5.88 0.09
N CYS A 46 -7.24 -5.96 1.05
CA CYS A 46 -6.99 -4.87 2.00
C CYS A 46 -6.46 -3.61 1.30
N SER A 47 -5.53 -3.74 0.35
CA SER A 47 -5.04 -2.62 -0.48
C SER A 47 -6.14 -2.02 -1.37
N SER A 48 -7.02 -2.85 -1.95
CA SER A 48 -8.15 -2.37 -2.75
C SER A 48 -9.15 -1.59 -1.91
N LEU A 49 -9.48 -2.09 -0.72
CA LEU A 49 -10.35 -1.38 0.24
C LEU A 49 -9.74 -0.06 0.68
N PHE A 50 -8.42 -0.05 0.96
CA PHE A 50 -7.68 1.19 1.25
C PHE A 50 -7.82 2.19 0.11
N LEU A 51 -7.62 1.77 -1.15
CA LEU A 51 -7.68 2.67 -2.30
C LEU A 51 -9.09 3.27 -2.47
N ILE A 52 -10.13 2.44 -2.34
CA ILE A 52 -11.52 2.90 -2.43
C ILE A 52 -11.82 3.92 -1.33
N SER A 53 -11.48 3.59 -0.08
CA SER A 53 -11.71 4.47 1.07
C SER A 53 -10.88 5.77 0.98
N TYR A 54 -9.64 5.70 0.49
CA TYR A 54 -8.79 6.86 0.23
C TYR A 54 -9.39 7.78 -0.84
N LEU A 55 -9.86 7.23 -1.96
CA LEU A 55 -10.48 8.02 -3.02
C LEU A 55 -11.76 8.69 -2.49
N ILE A 56 -12.63 7.95 -1.79
CA ILE A 56 -13.85 8.51 -1.17
C ILE A 56 -13.48 9.67 -0.23
N TYR A 57 -12.50 9.47 0.66
CA TYR A 57 -12.02 10.52 1.55
C TYR A 57 -11.53 11.74 0.76
N HIS A 58 -10.69 11.53 -0.25
CA HIS A 58 -10.11 12.60 -1.04
C HIS A 58 -11.16 13.39 -1.86
N PHE A 59 -12.17 12.70 -2.39
CA PHE A 59 -13.29 13.34 -3.09
C PHE A 59 -14.17 14.19 -2.16
N ASN A 60 -14.34 13.80 -0.89
CA ASN A 60 -15.21 14.52 0.05
C ASN A 60 -14.49 15.68 0.76
N VAL A 61 -13.21 15.51 1.10
CA VAL A 61 -12.43 16.49 1.88
C VAL A 61 -11.63 17.45 0.99
N GLY A 62 -11.40 17.07 -0.26
CA GLY A 62 -10.52 17.79 -1.17
C GLY A 62 -9.04 17.65 -0.77
N SER A 63 -8.22 18.62 -1.19
CA SER A 63 -6.79 18.65 -0.86
C SER A 63 -6.58 19.29 0.50
N VAL A 64 -6.23 18.48 1.51
CA VAL A 64 -5.74 18.99 2.79
C VAL A 64 -4.38 19.63 2.56
N LYS A 65 -4.27 20.94 2.81
CA LYS A 65 -3.00 21.66 2.68
C LYS A 65 -2.07 21.22 3.80
N PHE A 66 -0.88 20.77 3.43
CA PHE A 66 0.19 20.51 4.38
C PHE A 66 0.64 21.84 5.01
N GLN A 67 0.45 21.99 6.33
CA GLN A 67 0.76 23.21 7.10
C GLN A 67 2.21 23.25 7.62
N GLY A 68 3.00 22.18 7.43
CA GLY A 68 4.38 22.13 7.91
C GLY A 68 5.28 23.15 7.20
N GLU A 69 6.11 23.84 8.00
CA GLU A 69 7.07 24.85 7.54
C GLU A 69 8.52 24.32 7.56
N GLY A 70 9.42 25.02 6.87
CA GLY A 70 10.85 24.69 6.82
C GLY A 70 11.15 23.35 6.12
N TRP A 71 12.07 22.56 6.70
CA TRP A 71 12.54 21.29 6.14
C TRP A 71 11.47 20.18 6.08
N SER A 72 10.39 20.30 6.84
CA SER A 72 9.30 19.30 6.86
C SER A 72 8.56 19.19 5.52
N ARG A 73 8.44 20.32 4.81
CA ARG A 73 7.70 20.45 3.55
C ARG A 73 8.35 19.74 2.36
N PRO A 74 9.63 19.97 2.03
CA PRO A 74 10.29 19.23 0.95
C PRO A 74 10.36 17.73 1.26
N VAL A 75 10.51 17.32 2.52
CA VAL A 75 10.48 15.90 2.91
C VAL A 75 9.11 15.28 2.65
N TYR A 76 8.04 15.95 3.11
CA TYR A 76 6.66 15.51 2.90
C TYR A 76 6.35 15.34 1.41
N PHE A 77 6.62 16.36 0.59
CA PHE A 77 6.33 16.29 -0.85
C PHE A 77 7.19 15.26 -1.57
N THR A 78 8.45 15.08 -1.18
CA THR A 78 9.30 14.02 -1.75
C THR A 78 8.68 12.64 -1.52
N ILE A 79 8.27 12.35 -0.27
CA ILE A 79 7.65 11.08 0.09
C ILE A 79 6.28 10.93 -0.59
N LEU A 80 5.47 11.98 -0.63
CA LEU A 80 4.14 11.95 -1.23
C LEU A 80 4.23 11.67 -2.73
N ILE A 81 5.07 12.41 -3.44
CA ILE A 81 5.24 12.26 -4.89
C ILE A 81 5.79 10.87 -5.22
N SER A 82 6.83 10.41 -4.52
CA SER A 82 7.38 9.07 -4.75
C SER A 82 6.36 7.97 -4.44
N HIS A 83 5.62 8.11 -3.34
CA HIS A 83 4.55 7.19 -2.96
C HIS A 83 3.47 7.12 -4.04
N THR A 84 2.96 8.26 -4.51
CA THR A 84 1.88 8.29 -5.51
C THR A 84 2.33 7.68 -6.84
N ILE A 85 3.53 8.01 -7.33
CA ILE A 85 4.07 7.43 -8.58
C ILE A 85 4.24 5.92 -8.45
N LEU A 86 4.81 5.45 -7.34
CA LEU A 86 5.00 4.02 -7.10
C LEU A 86 3.69 3.28 -6.85
N ALA A 87 2.70 3.92 -6.23
CA ALA A 87 1.36 3.35 -6.05
C ALA A 87 0.64 3.18 -7.39
N MET A 88 0.75 4.15 -8.31
CA MET A 88 0.23 4.03 -9.67
C MET A 88 0.90 2.89 -10.44
N ALA A 89 2.22 2.72 -10.31
CA ALA A 89 2.94 1.61 -10.93
C ALA A 89 2.62 0.25 -10.27
N LEU A 90 2.37 0.25 -8.96
CA LEU A 90 2.08 -0.96 -8.18
C LEU A 90 0.78 -1.63 -8.64
N ALA A 91 -0.27 -0.86 -8.95
CA ALA A 91 -1.57 -1.41 -9.35
C ALA A 91 -1.48 -2.40 -10.53
N PRO A 92 -0.93 -2.04 -11.71
CA PRO A 92 -0.76 -2.99 -12.81
C PRO A 92 0.24 -4.09 -12.47
N MET A 93 1.31 -3.81 -11.73
CA MET A 93 2.29 -4.81 -11.30
C MET A 93 1.65 -5.89 -10.42
N ALA A 94 0.81 -5.51 -9.46
CA ALA A 94 0.09 -6.41 -8.57
C ALA A 94 -0.87 -7.29 -9.36
N ILE A 95 -1.65 -6.72 -10.29
CA ILE A 95 -2.56 -7.47 -11.17
C ILE A 95 -1.79 -8.51 -11.99
N ILE A 96 -0.70 -8.12 -12.65
CA ILE A 96 0.13 -9.04 -13.46
C ILE A 96 0.71 -10.15 -12.58
N THR A 97 1.19 -9.80 -11.38
CA THR A 97 1.81 -10.74 -10.44
C THR A 97 0.79 -11.77 -9.94
N LEU A 98 -0.42 -11.32 -9.59
CA LEU A 98 -1.53 -12.16 -9.15
C LEU A 98 -2.03 -13.04 -10.28
N TYR A 99 -2.29 -12.48 -11.46
CA TYR A 99 -2.73 -13.23 -12.64
C TYR A 99 -1.75 -14.36 -12.97
N ARG A 100 -0.44 -14.08 -12.99
CA ARG A 100 0.59 -15.11 -13.24
C ARG A 100 0.65 -16.16 -12.13
N GLY A 101 0.39 -15.78 -10.87
CA GLY A 101 0.32 -16.70 -9.74
C GLY A 101 -0.91 -17.62 -9.80
N LEU A 102 -2.07 -17.07 -10.18
CA LEU A 102 -3.34 -17.80 -10.26
C LEU A 102 -3.44 -18.70 -11.50
N THR A 103 -2.81 -18.32 -12.61
CA THR A 103 -2.77 -19.11 -13.85
C THR A 103 -1.63 -20.14 -13.90
N GLY A 104 -0.89 -20.32 -12.79
CA GLY A 104 0.20 -21.30 -12.71
C GLY A 104 1.47 -20.95 -13.50
N LYS A 105 1.57 -19.73 -14.05
CA LYS A 105 2.76 -19.23 -14.76
C LYS A 105 3.88 -18.84 -13.79
N PHE A 106 4.31 -19.78 -12.95
CA PHE A 106 5.20 -19.53 -11.81
C PHE A 106 6.57 -18.96 -12.21
N GLU A 107 7.14 -19.38 -13.33
CA GLU A 107 8.42 -18.84 -13.82
C GLU A 107 8.31 -17.35 -14.17
N LEU A 108 7.21 -16.94 -14.80
CA LEU A 108 6.94 -15.53 -15.09
C LEU A 108 6.53 -14.75 -13.84
N HIS A 109 5.90 -15.41 -12.87
CA HIS A 109 5.57 -14.82 -11.57
C HIS A 109 6.85 -14.48 -10.79
N LYS A 110 7.80 -15.42 -10.65
CA LYS A 110 9.07 -15.22 -9.93
C LYS A 110 9.88 -14.03 -10.46
N LYS A 111 9.87 -13.81 -11.78
CA LYS A 111 10.61 -12.70 -12.42
C LYS A 111 10.13 -11.32 -11.97
N ILE A 112 8.84 -11.15 -11.69
CA ILE A 112 8.25 -9.87 -11.33
C ILE A 112 7.94 -9.76 -9.83
N SER A 113 7.63 -10.86 -9.15
CA SER A 113 7.11 -10.88 -7.79
C SER A 113 8.03 -10.21 -6.78
N LYS A 114 9.36 -10.35 -6.93
CA LYS A 114 10.33 -9.69 -6.05
C LYS A 114 10.30 -8.16 -6.19
N LYS A 115 10.19 -7.65 -7.42
CA LYS A 115 10.07 -6.20 -7.67
C LYS A 115 8.72 -5.68 -7.14
N THR A 116 7.63 -6.38 -7.46
CA THR A 116 6.28 -6.04 -6.96
C THR A 116 6.27 -6.00 -5.43
N PHE A 117 6.87 -6.98 -4.76
CA PHE A 117 6.94 -7.03 -3.30
C PHE A 117 7.63 -5.80 -2.69
N TYR A 118 8.81 -5.41 -3.20
CA TYR A 118 9.52 -4.25 -2.67
C TYR A 118 8.76 -2.94 -2.89
N VAL A 119 8.20 -2.74 -4.09
CA VAL A 119 7.37 -1.57 -4.39
C VAL A 119 6.15 -1.55 -3.48
N TRP A 120 5.50 -2.70 -3.27
CA TRP A 120 4.32 -2.80 -2.41
C TRP A 120 4.65 -2.47 -0.95
N CYS A 121 5.73 -3.02 -0.41
CA CYS A 121 6.20 -2.68 0.94
C CYS A 121 6.52 -1.18 1.06
N TYR A 122 7.20 -0.60 0.09
CA TYR A 122 7.52 0.83 0.08
C TYR A 122 6.24 1.68 0.13
N VAL A 123 5.29 1.41 -0.77
CA VAL A 123 4.02 2.15 -0.86
C VAL A 123 3.23 1.99 0.45
N SER A 124 3.15 0.80 1.02
CA SER A 124 2.41 0.62 2.27
C SER A 124 3.02 1.35 3.48
N ILE A 125 4.35 1.34 3.62
CA ILE A 125 5.03 2.07 4.69
C ILE A 125 4.86 3.58 4.50
N THR A 126 5.12 4.08 3.29
CA THR A 126 5.05 5.52 3.00
C THR A 126 3.62 6.06 3.09
N GLY A 127 2.60 5.25 2.79
CA GLY A 127 1.20 5.64 2.97
C GLY A 127 0.85 5.88 4.45
N VAL A 128 1.34 5.03 5.35
CA VAL A 128 1.19 5.23 6.81
C VAL A 128 1.97 6.47 7.26
N LEU A 129 3.19 6.69 6.75
CA LEU A 129 3.98 7.88 7.10
C LEU A 129 3.31 9.19 6.67
N VAL A 130 2.79 9.25 5.44
CA VAL A 130 2.05 10.42 4.93
C VAL A 130 0.85 10.71 5.82
N TYR A 131 0.11 9.67 6.23
CA TYR A 131 -1.01 9.81 7.18
C TYR A 131 -0.54 10.40 8.53
N PHE A 132 0.51 9.84 9.13
CA PHE A 132 1.03 10.35 10.41
C PHE A 132 1.50 11.81 10.30
N MET A 133 2.23 12.15 9.23
CA MET A 133 2.70 13.51 9.00
C MET A 133 1.54 14.49 8.87
N LEU A 134 0.47 14.11 8.17
CA LEU A 134 -0.62 15.02 7.83
C LEU A 134 -1.66 15.15 8.94
N TYR A 135 -1.89 14.12 9.77
CA TYR A 135 -2.95 14.14 10.79
C TYR A 135 -2.48 14.14 12.24
N HIS A 136 -1.23 13.75 12.52
CA HIS A 136 -0.73 13.64 13.91
C HIS A 136 0.45 14.56 14.21
N ILE A 137 1.28 14.88 13.21
CA ILE A 137 2.48 15.71 13.41
C ILE A 137 2.22 17.17 13.04
N PHE A 138 1.53 17.42 11.92
CA PHE A 138 1.29 18.77 11.39
C PHE A 138 -0.18 19.05 11.10
N GLY A 139 -1.08 18.19 11.61
CA GLY A 139 -2.54 18.26 11.44
C GLY A 139 -3.22 19.07 12.52
#